data_AF-A0A7Y9L5Q1-F1
#
_entry.id   AF-A0A7Y9L5Q1-F1
#
_cell.length_a   1.000
_cell.length_b   1.000
_cell.length_c   1.000
_cell.angle_alpha   90.00
_cell.angle_beta   90.00
_cell.angle_gamma   90.00
#
_symmetry.space_group_name_H-M   'P 1'
#
loop_
_entity.id
_entity.type
_entity.pdbx_description
1 polymer ?
#
loop_
_entity_poly.entity_id
_entity_poly.type
_entity_poly.pdbx_seq_one_letter_code
_entity_poly.pdbx_strand_id
1 'polypeptide(L)' 'MKHQQEEEKSYDFVYYLLGLVTGVFTGAILDVGMIWALVGGVLGLLSAGLFLNVLVKGREEA' A
#
# COMPACT_ATOMS: atom_id res chain seq x y z
N MET A 1 14.46 -33.34 5.86
CA MET A 1 14.12 -32.03 6.43
C MET A 1 14.75 -30.91 5.60
N LYS A 2 14.08 -30.48 4.53
CA LYS A 2 14.29 -29.18 3.89
C LYS A 2 12.94 -28.78 3.31
N HIS A 3 12.09 -28.21 4.16
CA HIS A 3 10.96 -27.41 3.67
C HIS A 3 11.60 -26.17 3.06
N GLN A 4 11.81 -26.18 1.74
CA GLN A 4 11.92 -24.95 1.00
C GLN A 4 10.58 -24.25 1.21
N GLN A 5 10.55 -23.31 2.14
CA GLN A 5 9.57 -22.25 2.12
C GLN A 5 9.85 -21.53 0.81
N GLU A 6 9.09 -21.88 -0.24
CA GLU A 6 8.68 -20.87 -1.20
C GLU A 6 8.00 -19.78 -0.38
N GLU A 7 8.80 -18.86 0.18
CA GLU A 7 8.35 -17.50 0.41
C GLU A 7 7.91 -17.01 -0.96
N GLU A 8 6.66 -17.30 -1.32
CA GLU A 8 5.92 -16.45 -2.24
C GLU A 8 5.99 -15.07 -1.61
N LYS A 9 7.00 -14.32 -2.03
CA LYS A 9 7.37 -13.05 -1.44
C LYS A 9 6.22 -12.10 -1.75
N SER A 10 5.21 -12.10 -0.90
CA SER A 10 4.04 -11.24 -1.05
C SER A 10 4.55 -9.81 -0.91
N TYR A 11 4.73 -9.17 -2.06
CA TYR A 11 5.12 -7.76 -2.16
C TYR A 11 3.94 -6.85 -1.76
N ASP A 12 2.78 -7.41 -1.43
CA ASP A 12 1.57 -6.69 -1.04
C ASP A 12 1.83 -5.76 0.14
N PHE A 13 2.62 -6.24 1.11
CA PHE A 13 3.06 -5.44 2.25
C PHE A 13 3.87 -4.22 1.81
N VAL A 14 4.73 -4.34 0.80
CA VAL A 14 5.55 -3.23 0.28
C VAL A 14 4.67 -2.17 -0.36
N TYR A 15 3.65 -2.57 -1.13
CA TYR A 15 2.73 -1.63 -1.75
C TYR A 15 1.82 -0.94 -0.72
N TYR A 16 1.36 -1.65 0.31
CA TYR A 16 0.65 -1.06 1.44
C TYR A 16 1.51 -0.05 2.20
N LEU A 17 2.77 -0.40 2.48
CA LEU A 17 3.72 0.48 3.16
C LEU A 17 4.00 1.73 2.31
N LEU A 18 4.19 1.55 1.00
CA LEU A 18 4.42 2.66 0.07
C LEU A 18 3.21 3.60 0.01
N GLY A 19 2.00 3.07 -0.10
CA GLY A 19 0.77 3.87 -0.11
C GLY A 19 0.54 4.62 1.20
N LEU A 20 0.82 3.99 2.35
CA LEU A 20 0.74 4.65 3.65
C LEU A 20 1.75 5.79 3.75
N VAL A 21 3.02 5.53 3.47
CA VAL A 21 4.09 6.54 3.60
C VAL A 21 3.82 7.71 2.67
N THR A 22 3.49 7.45 1.40
CA THR A 22 3.20 8.51 0.42
C THR A 22 1.92 9.27 0.74
N GLY A 23 0.87 8.59 1.20
CA GLY A 23 -0.39 9.21 1.60
C GLY A 23 -0.25 10.13 2.82
N VAL A 24 0.45 9.66 3.86
CA VAL A 24 0.74 10.46 5.06
C VAL A 24 1.65 11.64 4.72
N PHE A 25 2.70 11.44 3.91
CA PHE A 25 3.57 12.54 3.47
C PHE A 25 2.78 13.59 2.67
N THR A 26 1.95 13.15 1.73
CA THR A 26 1.11 14.06 0.93
C THR A 26 0.17 14.87 1.83
N GLY A 27 -0.50 14.22 2.77
CA GLY A 27 -1.38 14.91 3.70
C GLY A 27 -0.66 15.79 4.73
N ALA A 28 0.60 15.48 5.06
CA ALA A 28 1.44 16.29 5.95
C ALA A 28 2.05 17.52 5.27
N ILE A 29 2.27 17.47 3.95
CA ILE A 29 2.77 18.61 3.14
C ILE A 29 1.68 19.66 2.93
N LEU A 30 0.40 19.26 3.00
CA LEU A 30 -0.71 20.19 2.92
C LEU A 30 -0.77 21.01 4.23
N ASP A 31 -0.39 22.29 4.14
CA ASP A 31 -0.45 23.30 5.21
C ASP A 31 -1.90 23.72 5.55
N VAL A 32 -2.82 22.76 5.47
CA VAL A 32 -4.28 22.88 5.60
C VAL A 32 -4.76 22.29 6.94
N GLY A 33 -3.83 21.81 7.77
CA GLY A 33 -4.07 21.30 9.12
C GLY A 33 -3.86 19.79 9.24
N MET A 34 -3.42 19.34 10.43
CA MET A 34 -3.01 17.96 10.73
C MET A 34 -4.07 16.89 10.41
N ILE A 35 -5.35 17.27 10.30
CA ILE A 35 -6.45 16.37 9.89
C ILE A 35 -6.23 15.85 8.45
N TRP A 36 -5.66 16.66 7.55
CA TRP A 36 -5.39 16.25 6.18
C TRP A 36 -4.30 15.19 6.07
N ALA A 37 -3.40 15.07 7.05
CA ALA A 37 -2.44 13.97 7.14
C ALA A 37 -3.13 12.62 7.37
N LEU A 38 -4.16 12.57 8.23
CA LEU A 38 -4.96 11.37 8.44
C LEU A 38 -5.77 11.02 7.20
N VAL A 39 -6.40 12.01 6.57
CA VAL A 39 -7.16 11.81 5.32
C VAL A 39 -6.24 11.31 4.20
N GLY A 40 -5.06 11.91 4.06
CA GLY A 40 -4.04 11.50 3.09
C GLY A 40 -3.54 10.07 3.35
N GLY A 41 -3.29 9.70 4.61
CA GLY A 41 -2.91 8.35 4.98
C GLY A 41 -3.99 7.31 4.65
N VAL A 42 -5.26 7.59 4.97
CA VAL A 42 -6.39 6.70 4.64
C VAL A 42 -6.55 6.59 3.13
N LEU A 43 -6.51 7.70 2.39
CA LEU A 43 -6.60 7.67 0.93
C LEU A 43 -5.42 6.91 0.31
N GLY A 44 -4.21 7.08 0.81
CA GLY A 44 -3.02 6.35 0.35
C GLY A 44 -3.11 4.85 0.59
N LEU A 45 -3.64 4.42 1.74
CA LEU A 45 -3.94 3.01 2.02
C LEU A 45 -5.03 2.45 1.10
N LEU A 46 -6.11 3.20 0.88
CA LEU A 46 -7.18 2.81 -0.03
C LEU A 46 -6.65 2.67 -1.47
N SER A 47 -5.82 3.61 -1.92
CA SER A 47 -5.17 3.55 -3.23
C SER A 47 -4.22 2.35 -3.34
N ALA A 48 -3.44 2.03 -2.31
CA ALA A 48 -2.60 0.83 -2.30
C ALA A 48 -3.41 -0.46 -2.36
N GLY A 49 -4.48 -0.57 -1.56
CA GLY A 49 -5.38 -1.73 -1.61
C GLY A 49 -6.04 -1.90 -2.98
N LEU A 50 -6.44 -0.80 -3.61
CA LEU A 50 -7.01 -0.80 -4.96
C LEU A 50 -5.97 -1.20 -6.01
N PHE A 51 -4.74 -0.68 -5.90
CA PHE A 51 -3.61 -1.05 -6.76
C PHE A 51 -3.28 -2.54 -6.65
N LEU A 52 -3.25 -3.11 -5.45
CA LEU A 52 -3.05 -4.54 -5.24
C LEU A 52 -4.19 -5.38 -5.83
N ASN A 53 -5.43 -4.98 -5.59
CA ASN A 53 -6.59 -5.71 -6.09
C ASN A 53 -6.74 -5.64 -7.62
N VAL A 54 -6.23 -4.58 -8.27
CA VAL A 54 -6.26 -4.42 -9.74
C VAL A 54 -5.01 -4.99 -10.42
N LEU A 55 -3.80 -4.74 -9.90
CA LEU A 55 -2.55 -5.16 -10.54
C LEU A 55 -1.97 -6.49 -10.05
N VAL A 56 -2.09 -6.81 -8.76
CA VAL A 56 -1.52 -8.07 -8.24
C VAL A 56 -2.48 -9.23 -8.50
N LYS A 57 -3.77 -9.03 -8.20
CA LYS A 57 -4.80 -10.05 -8.50
C LYS A 57 -4.99 -10.31 -9.99
N GLY A 58 -4.72 -9.32 -10.85
CA GLY A 58 -4.71 -9.53 -12.31
C GLY A 58 -3.60 -10.47 -12.81
N ARG A 59 -2.64 -10.84 -11.95
CA ARG A 59 -1.54 -11.77 -12.26
C ARG A 59 -1.76 -13.19 -11.76
N GLU A 60 -2.68 -13.42 -10.81
CA GLU A 60 -3.04 -14.78 -10.37
C GLU A 60 -3.92 -15.52 -11.40
N GLU A 61 -4.48 -14.80 -12.37
CA GLU A 61 -5.32 -15.37 -13.44
C GLU A 61 -4.62 -15.48 -14.81
N ALA A 62 -3.31 -15.21 -14.91
CA ALA A 62 -2.54 -15.22 -16.17
C ALA A 62 -1.52 -16.37 -16.26
#